data_AF-A0A9D5DYP7-F1
#
_entry.id   AF-A0A9D5DYP7-F1
#
_cell.length_a   1.000
_cell.length_b   1.000
_cell.length_c   1.000
_cell.angle_alpha   90.00
_cell.angle_beta   90.00
_cell.angle_gamma   90.00
#
_symmetry.space_group_name_H-M   'P 1'
#
loop_
_entity.id
_entity.type
_entity.pdbx_description
1 polymer ?
#
loop_
_entity_poly.entity_id
_entity_poly.type
_entity_poly.pdbx_seq_one_letter_code
_entity_poly.pdbx_strand_id
1 'polypeptide(L)'
;MRTKLLVTSMLALITLISACGFHMRGKENMQFPFKTLFIQAPGKNTPLLIDLKQGVSMYAISLSDSSENAQLTLLIVSETPSKQILSLSEAGRVSEYQLNYRVSFRAYDSRQQDWVAADEIILQRYMSFNNALILAKGAEEEILYKDLRTDAVTQILRRLSRAKPPQ
;
A
#
# COMPACT_ATOMS: atom_id res chain seq x y z
N MET A 1 30.22 -11.13 -50.88
CA MET A 1 29.58 -12.08 -49.95
C MET A 1 29.83 -11.79 -48.47
N ARG A 2 31.06 -11.47 -48.04
CA ARG A 2 31.41 -11.21 -46.63
C ARG A 2 30.63 -10.07 -45.95
N THR A 3 30.38 -8.96 -46.65
CA THR A 3 29.58 -7.83 -46.15
C THR A 3 28.09 -8.15 -45.98
N LYS A 4 27.51 -9.00 -46.83
CA LYS A 4 26.11 -9.46 -46.67
C LYS A 4 25.95 -10.41 -45.47
N LEU A 5 26.97 -11.20 -45.14
CA LEU A 5 26.98 -12.05 -43.94
C LEU A 5 27.11 -11.22 -42.64
N LEU A 6 27.93 -10.17 -42.65
CA LEU A 6 28.07 -9.27 -41.49
C LEU A 6 26.79 -8.47 -41.21
N VAL A 7 26.11 -7.98 -42.25
CA VAL A 7 24.83 -7.24 -42.11
C VAL A 7 23.70 -8.14 -41.62
N THR A 8 23.64 -9.39 -42.07
CA THR A 8 22.63 -10.37 -41.58
C THR A 8 22.90 -10.81 -40.15
N SER A 9 24.17 -10.97 -39.75
CA SER A 9 24.55 -11.25 -38.36
C SER A 9 24.24 -10.08 -37.42
N MET A 10 24.43 -8.84 -37.88
CA MET A 10 24.11 -7.64 -37.10
C MET A 10 22.60 -7.44 -36.94
N LEU A 11 21.81 -7.76 -37.97
CA LEU A 11 20.35 -7.68 -37.92
C LEU A 11 19.73 -8.76 -37.02
N ALA A 12 20.31 -9.97 -37.01
CA ALA A 12 19.91 -11.03 -36.08
C ALA A 12 20.22 -10.67 -34.63
N LEU A 13 21.35 -10.00 -34.36
CA LEU A 13 21.71 -9.60 -33.00
C LEU A 13 20.77 -8.52 -32.43
N ILE A 14 20.20 -7.65 -33.28
CA ILE A 14 19.28 -6.58 -32.85
C ILE A 14 17.91 -7.14 -32.44
N THR A 15 17.41 -8.18 -33.12
CA THR A 15 16.10 -8.80 -32.77
C THR A 15 16.14 -9.65 -31.50
N LEU A 16 17.32 -10.13 -31.08
CA LEU A 16 17.49 -10.83 -29.81
C LEU A 16 17.44 -9.89 -28.59
N ILE A 17 17.68 -8.59 -28.75
CA ILE A 17 17.69 -7.61 -27.64
C ILE A 17 16.27 -7.12 -27.29
N SER A 18 15.32 -7.16 -28.24
CA SER A 18 13.91 -6.77 -28.01
C SER A 18 13.05 -7.89 -27.41
N ALA A 19 13.60 -9.09 -27.19
CA ALA A 19 12.90 -10.23 -26.60
C ALA A 19 12.92 -10.27 -25.06
N CYS A 20 13.57 -9.31 -24.40
CA CYS A 20 13.43 -9.12 -22.96
C CYS A 20 11.99 -8.66 -22.70
N GLY A 21 11.10 -9.59 -22.32
CA GLY A 21 9.67 -9.43 -22.09
C GLY A 21 9.27 -8.48 -20.96
N PHE A 22 9.88 -7.31 -20.89
CA PHE A 22 9.44 -6.18 -20.08
C PHE A 22 8.09 -5.72 -20.59
N HIS A 23 7.03 -6.22 -19.97
CA HIS A 23 5.74 -5.56 -20.03
C HIS A 23 5.79 -4.39 -19.06
N MET A 24 5.41 -3.20 -19.51
CA MET A 24 5.14 -2.10 -18.60
C MET A 24 4.19 -2.65 -17.54
N ARG A 25 4.51 -2.46 -16.25
CA ARG A 25 3.55 -2.67 -15.18
C ARG A 25 2.47 -1.62 -15.41
N GLY A 26 1.52 -1.95 -16.28
CA GLY A 26 0.41 -1.07 -16.62
C GLY A 26 -0.23 -0.62 -15.32
N LYS A 27 -0.89 0.54 -15.32
CA LYS A 27 -1.86 0.84 -14.26
C LYS A 27 -2.71 -0.41 -14.14
N GLU A 28 -2.56 -1.17 -13.05
CA GLU A 28 -3.46 -2.29 -12.80
C GLU A 28 -4.83 -1.63 -12.81
N ASN A 29 -5.62 -1.91 -13.83
CA ASN A 29 -6.98 -1.45 -13.92
C ASN A 29 -7.71 -2.21 -12.82
N MET A 30 -7.55 -1.73 -11.59
CA MET A 30 -8.06 -2.33 -10.38
C MET A 30 -9.57 -2.16 -10.45
N GLN A 31 -10.23 -3.21 -10.94
CA GLN A 31 -11.68 -3.27 -11.03
C GLN A 31 -12.19 -3.79 -9.69
N PHE A 32 -13.16 -3.07 -9.14
CA PHE A 32 -13.78 -3.44 -7.88
C PHE A 32 -15.11 -4.15 -8.17
N PRO A 33 -15.44 -5.23 -7.43
CA PRO A 33 -16.69 -5.97 -7.61
C PRO A 33 -17.91 -5.26 -7.00
N PHE A 34 -17.73 -4.04 -6.51
CA PHE A 34 -18.75 -3.19 -5.91
C PHE A 34 -18.61 -1.76 -6.45
N LYS A 35 -19.70 -1.00 -6.42
CA LYS A 35 -19.76 0.39 -6.93
C LYS A 35 -19.82 1.43 -5.82
N THR A 36 -20.35 1.09 -4.65
CA THR A 36 -20.48 2.00 -3.52
C THR A 36 -19.77 1.44 -2.29
N LEU A 37 -19.00 2.30 -1.61
CA LEU A 37 -18.20 1.95 -0.44
C LEU A 37 -18.48 2.93 0.70
N PHE A 38 -18.75 2.41 1.88
CA PHE A 38 -18.71 3.18 3.12
C PHE A 38 -17.41 2.85 3.87
N ILE A 39 -16.73 3.85 4.42
CA ILE A 39 -15.51 3.65 5.21
C ILE A 39 -15.79 4.04 6.66
N GLN A 40 -15.79 3.04 7.53
CA GLN A 40 -15.95 3.19 8.97
C GLN A 40 -14.59 3.08 9.64
N ALA A 41 -14.27 4.05 10.51
CA ALA A 41 -13.05 4.04 11.30
C ALA A 41 -13.32 4.60 12.71
N PRO A 42 -12.50 4.28 13.73
CA PRO A 42 -12.74 4.70 15.12
C PRO A 42 -12.66 6.22 15.32
N GLY A 43 -11.85 6.91 14.50
CA GLY A 43 -11.68 8.36 14.54
C GLY A 43 -12.30 9.07 13.34
N LYS A 44 -12.76 10.31 13.55
CA LYS A 44 -13.15 11.21 12.46
C LYS A 44 -11.89 11.89 11.91
N ASN A 45 -11.75 11.97 10.59
CA ASN A 45 -10.66 12.67 9.89
C ASN A 45 -9.22 12.25 10.26
N THR A 46 -8.98 10.95 10.51
CA THR A 46 -7.60 10.45 10.68
C THR A 46 -6.83 10.52 9.36
N PRO A 47 -5.48 10.64 9.39
CA PRO A 47 -4.67 10.61 8.17
C PRO A 47 -4.92 9.37 7.29
N LEU A 48 -5.09 8.19 7.91
CA LEU A 48 -5.42 6.97 7.18
C LEU A 48 -6.78 7.05 6.49
N LEU A 49 -7.79 7.63 7.14
CA LEU A 49 -9.11 7.79 6.54
C LEU A 49 -9.07 8.77 5.36
N ILE A 50 -8.31 9.86 5.48
CA ILE A 50 -8.12 10.84 4.40
C ILE A 50 -7.44 10.16 3.21
N ASP A 51 -6.34 9.45 3.45
CA ASP A 51 -5.57 8.76 2.41
C ASP A 51 -6.37 7.63 1.76
N LEU A 52 -7.19 6.89 2.52
CA LEU A 52 -8.13 5.89 2.00
C LEU A 52 -9.18 6.53 1.08
N LYS A 53 -9.84 7.61 1.52
CA LYS A 53 -10.84 8.32 0.71
C LYS A 53 -10.22 8.84 -0.58
N GLN A 54 -9.02 9.42 -0.50
CA GLN A 54 -8.28 9.87 -1.68
C GLN A 54 -7.92 8.71 -2.61
N GLY A 55 -7.42 7.60 -2.07
CA GLY A 55 -7.09 6.40 -2.85
C GLY A 55 -8.29 5.79 -3.55
N VAL A 56 -9.46 5.73 -2.88
CA VAL A 56 -10.72 5.27 -3.48
C VAL A 56 -11.19 6.21 -4.59
N SER A 57 -11.05 7.52 -4.42
CA SER A 57 -11.49 8.52 -5.41
C SER A 57 -10.78 8.43 -6.77
N MET A 58 -9.65 7.71 -6.83
CA MET A 58 -8.93 7.44 -8.08
C MET A 58 -9.61 6.35 -8.93
N TYR A 59 -10.59 5.64 -8.38
CA TYR A 59 -11.32 4.56 -9.04
C TYR A 59 -12.81 4.89 -9.18
N ALA A 60 -13.53 4.12 -10.00
CA ALA A 60 -14.96 4.29 -10.23
C ALA A 60 -15.83 3.74 -9.08
N ILE A 61 -15.54 4.15 -7.84
CA ILE A 61 -16.26 3.79 -6.63
C ILE A 61 -16.82 5.07 -6.00
N SER A 62 -18.14 5.10 -5.74
CA SER A 62 -18.77 6.20 -5.02
C SER A 62 -18.69 5.97 -3.52
N LEU A 63 -18.14 6.94 -2.79
CA LEU A 63 -18.13 6.92 -1.33
C LEU A 63 -19.53 7.28 -0.80
N SER A 64 -20.07 6.43 0.05
CA SER A 64 -21.35 6.65 0.75
C SER A 64 -21.12 7.36 2.08
N ASP A 65 -22.12 8.11 2.55
CA ASP A 65 -22.12 8.73 3.88
C ASP A 65 -22.59 7.77 4.99
N SER A 66 -23.25 6.67 4.61
CA SER A 66 -23.80 5.70 5.56
C SER A 66 -23.62 4.25 5.09
N SER A 67 -23.61 3.31 6.05
CA SER A 67 -23.40 1.89 5.78
C SER A 67 -24.56 1.26 5.00
N GLU A 68 -25.78 1.79 5.17
CA GLU A 68 -27.02 1.28 4.58
C GLU A 68 -27.10 1.55 3.07
N ASN A 69 -26.45 2.63 2.62
CA ASN A 69 -26.44 3.05 1.22
C ASN A 69 -25.22 2.51 0.44
N ALA A 70 -24.35 1.75 1.10
CA ALA A 70 -23.16 1.16 0.49
C ALA A 70 -23.34 -0.34 0.21
N GLN A 71 -22.82 -0.79 -0.92
CA GLN A 71 -22.73 -2.23 -1.23
C GLN A 71 -21.73 -2.92 -0.31
N LEU A 72 -20.65 -2.22 0.04
CA LEU A 72 -19.62 -2.72 0.93
C LEU A 72 -19.26 -1.67 1.98
N THR A 73 -19.04 -2.12 3.21
CA THR A 73 -18.47 -1.32 4.29
C THR A 73 -17.05 -1.81 4.57
N LEU A 74 -16.06 -0.92 4.43
CA LEU A 74 -14.72 -1.11 4.95
C LEU A 74 -14.68 -0.62 6.41
N LEU A 75 -14.51 -1.55 7.35
CA LEU A 75 -14.30 -1.25 8.75
C LEU A 75 -12.81 -1.30 9.06
N ILE A 76 -12.22 -0.16 9.42
CA ILE A 76 -10.92 -0.09 10.06
C ILE A 76 -11.12 -0.38 11.54
N VAL A 77 -10.55 -1.49 12.02
CA VAL A 77 -10.65 -1.91 13.41
C VAL A 77 -9.62 -1.16 14.25
N SER A 78 -8.38 -1.08 13.77
CA SER A 78 -7.29 -0.37 14.45
C SER A 78 -6.21 0.10 13.48
N GLU A 79 -5.52 1.16 13.89
CA GLU A 79 -4.30 1.69 13.27
C GLU A 79 -3.27 1.87 14.40
N THR A 80 -2.08 1.28 14.26
CA THR A 80 -1.08 1.27 15.32
C THR A 80 0.32 1.51 14.73
N PRO A 81 0.78 2.77 14.70
CA PRO A 81 2.19 3.08 14.53
C PRO A 81 2.96 2.74 15.80
N SER A 82 4.16 2.19 15.67
CA SER A 82 5.05 1.91 16.81
C SER A 82 6.52 2.00 16.42
N LYS A 83 7.34 2.44 17.36
CA LYS A 83 8.79 2.59 17.20
C LYS A 83 9.52 1.77 18.26
N GLN A 84 10.52 1.00 17.84
CA GLN A 84 11.36 0.21 18.74
C GLN A 84 12.83 0.32 18.34
N ILE A 85 13.74 0.19 19.32
CA ILE A 85 15.18 0.17 19.06
C ILE A 85 15.50 -1.12 18.29
N LEU A 86 16.14 -0.97 17.14
CA LEU A 86 16.63 -2.10 16.36
C LEU A 86 18.07 -2.44 16.75
N SER A 87 18.93 -1.44 16.88
CA SER A 87 20.36 -1.63 17.13
C SER A 87 20.97 -0.51 17.98
N LEU A 88 22.06 -0.86 18.68
CA LEU A 88 22.89 0.05 19.46
C LEU A 88 24.31 0.09 18.86
N SER A 89 24.96 1.24 18.99
CA SER A 89 26.40 1.40 18.72
C SER A 89 27.26 0.74 19.80
N GLU A 90 28.57 0.60 19.55
CA GLU A 90 29.54 0.05 20.52
C GLU A 90 29.53 0.81 21.86
N ALA A 91 29.22 2.11 21.84
CA ALA A 91 29.08 2.95 23.03
C ALA A 91 27.71 2.84 23.72
N GLY A 92 26.86 1.88 23.33
CA GLY A 92 25.53 1.66 23.91
C GLY A 92 24.45 2.67 23.52
N ARG A 93 24.72 3.55 22.54
CA ARG A 93 23.74 4.55 22.06
C ARG A 93 22.91 4.00 20.90
N VAL A 94 21.64 4.38 20.82
CA VAL A 94 20.75 3.96 19.72
C VAL A 94 21.34 4.36 18.36
N SER A 95 21.44 3.38 17.47
CA SER A 95 21.95 3.57 16.10
C SER A 95 20.82 3.48 15.08
N GLU A 96 19.85 2.60 15.28
CA GLU A 96 18.70 2.44 14.39
C GLU A 96 17.41 2.18 15.15
N TYR A 97 16.31 2.71 14.60
CA TYR A 97 14.96 2.38 15.01
C TYR A 97 14.28 1.54 13.93
N GLN A 98 13.45 0.60 14.36
CA GLN A 98 12.44 -0.04 13.52
C GLN A 98 11.10 0.64 13.77
N LEU A 99 10.54 1.23 12.71
CA LEU A 99 9.19 1.77 12.66
C LEU A 99 8.28 0.67 12.14
N ASN A 100 7.21 0.36 12.87
CA ASN A 100 6.18 -0.58 12.46
C ASN A 100 4.85 0.15 12.30
N TYR A 101 4.09 -0.23 11.30
CA TYR A 101 2.77 0.32 11.03
C TYR A 101 1.81 -0.83 10.77
N ARG A 102 0.80 -0.93 11.63
CA ARG A 102 -0.15 -2.05 11.68
C ARG A 102 -1.56 -1.53 11.50
N VAL A 103 -2.29 -2.07 10.53
CA VAL A 103 -3.69 -1.73 10.28
C VAL A 103 -4.51 -3.01 10.24
N SER A 104 -5.47 -3.14 11.15
CA SER A 104 -6.46 -4.23 11.15
C SER A 104 -7.77 -3.72 10.55
N PHE A 105 -8.36 -4.50 9.65
CA PHE A 105 -9.58 -4.12 8.96
C PHE A 105 -10.42 -5.34 8.56
N ARG A 106 -11.67 -5.09 8.18
CA ARG A 106 -12.64 -6.06 7.68
C ARG A 106 -13.50 -5.38 6.62
N ALA A 107 -14.01 -6.13 5.65
CA ALA A 107 -14.97 -5.61 4.69
C ALA A 107 -16.19 -6.52 4.57
N TYR A 108 -17.38 -5.96 4.77
CA TYR A 108 -18.64 -6.69 4.82
C TYR A 108 -19.76 -5.95 4.09
N ASP A 109 -20.77 -6.69 3.63
CA ASP A 109 -21.95 -6.12 2.97
C ASP A 109 -23.08 -5.76 3.95
N SER A 110 -24.20 -5.24 3.44
CA SER A 110 -25.37 -4.88 4.25
C SER A 110 -26.01 -6.06 5.01
N ARG A 111 -25.69 -7.31 4.63
CA ARG A 111 -26.12 -8.54 5.31
C ARG A 111 -25.10 -9.02 6.35
N GLN A 112 -24.08 -8.22 6.65
CA GLN A 112 -22.95 -8.56 7.54
C GLN A 112 -22.12 -9.76 7.04
N GLN A 113 -22.16 -10.05 5.74
CA GLN A 113 -21.36 -11.11 5.14
C GLN A 113 -19.98 -10.59 4.77
N ASP A 114 -18.94 -11.35 5.14
CA ASP A 114 -17.56 -10.94 4.94
C ASP A 114 -17.08 -11.20 3.52
N TRP A 115 -16.81 -10.11 2.81
CA TRP A 115 -16.11 -10.17 1.53
C TRP A 115 -14.59 -10.17 1.72
N VAL A 116 -14.14 -9.53 2.81
CA VAL A 116 -12.79 -9.65 3.35
C VAL A 116 -12.96 -9.90 4.84
N ALA A 117 -12.62 -11.11 5.29
CA ALA A 117 -12.58 -11.44 6.72
C ALA A 117 -11.63 -10.49 7.46
N ALA A 118 -11.71 -10.49 8.81
CA ALA A 118 -10.79 -9.71 9.61
C ALA A 118 -9.33 -10.06 9.27
N ASP A 119 -8.60 -9.06 8.79
CA ASP A 119 -7.26 -9.21 8.23
C ASP A 119 -6.41 -8.00 8.61
N GLU A 120 -5.09 -8.14 8.46
CA GLU A 120 -4.13 -7.18 8.93
C GLU A 120 -3.06 -6.88 7.87
N ILE A 121 -2.59 -5.64 7.87
CA ILE A 121 -1.43 -5.20 7.13
C ILE A 121 -0.38 -4.76 8.16
N ILE A 122 0.77 -5.41 8.14
CA ILE A 122 1.93 -5.08 8.97
C ILE A 122 3.05 -4.66 8.04
N LEU A 123 3.53 -3.43 8.20
CA LEU A 123 4.62 -2.86 7.42
C LEU A 123 5.69 -2.33 8.34
N GLN A 124 6.93 -2.34 7.86
CA GLN A 124 8.08 -1.85 8.61
C GLN A 124 9.02 -1.01 7.75
N ARG A 125 9.70 -0.07 8.40
CA ARG A 125 10.82 0.71 7.86
C ARG A 125 11.91 0.83 8.93
N TYR A 126 13.15 0.90 8.48
CA TYR A 126 14.29 1.14 9.34
C TYR A 126 14.74 2.59 9.18
N MET A 127 15.08 3.21 10.29
CA MET A 127 15.52 4.60 10.34
C MET A 127 16.84 4.67 11.11
N SER A 128 17.88 5.17 10.46
CA SER A 128 19.13 5.50 11.15
C SER A 128 18.91 6.65 12.12
N PHE A 129 19.56 6.61 13.28
CA PHE A 129 19.40 7.61 14.32
C PHE A 129 20.72 8.27 14.69
N ASN A 130 20.68 9.60 14.79
CA ASN A 130 21.78 10.38 15.33
C ASN A 130 21.20 11.47 16.23
N ASN A 131 21.55 11.43 17.51
CA ASN A 131 21.04 12.37 18.50
C ASN A 131 21.43 13.84 18.19
N ALA A 132 22.54 14.06 17.48
CA ALA A 132 22.96 15.40 17.04
C ALA A 132 21.99 16.01 15.99
N LEU A 133 21.17 15.18 15.34
CA LEU A 133 20.24 15.58 14.28
C LEU A 133 18.77 15.35 14.70
N ILE A 134 18.46 15.44 16.00
CA ILE A 134 17.16 15.03 16.55
C ILE A 134 15.95 15.64 15.84
N LEU A 135 16.00 16.92 15.48
CA LEU A 135 14.91 17.60 14.77
C LEU A 135 14.71 17.05 13.36
N ALA A 136 15.81 16.87 12.62
CA ALA A 136 15.77 16.30 11.28
C ALA A 136 15.28 14.84 11.31
N LYS A 137 15.69 14.07 12.33
CA LYS A 137 15.23 12.69 12.52
C LYS A 137 13.75 12.60 12.89
N GLY A 138 13.21 13.59 13.61
CA GLY A 138 11.76 13.70 13.83
C GLY A 138 10.98 13.89 12.52
N ALA A 139 11.44 14.80 11.66
CA ALA A 139 10.81 15.01 10.35
C ALA A 139 10.94 13.78 9.42
N GLU A 140 12.09 13.11 9.41
CA GLU A 140 12.30 11.86 8.68
C GLU A 140 11.33 10.77 9.17
N GLU A 141 11.14 10.62 10.48
CA GLU A 141 10.20 9.65 11.07
C GLU A 141 8.76 9.89 10.59
N GLU A 142 8.30 11.14 10.57
CA GLU A 142 6.96 11.48 10.06
C GLU A 142 6.77 11.14 8.58
N ILE A 143 7.79 11.40 7.75
CA ILE A 143 7.80 11.05 6.33
C ILE A 143 7.72 9.52 6.17
N LEU A 144 8.53 8.77 6.92
CA LEU A 144 8.53 7.31 6.86
C LEU A 144 7.18 6.72 7.28
N TYR A 145 6.51 7.26 8.30
CA TYR A 145 5.16 6.83 8.67
C TYR A 145 4.11 7.19 7.61
N LYS A 146 4.25 8.34 6.94
CA LYS A 146 3.39 8.71 5.80
C LYS A 146 3.55 7.72 4.63
N ASP A 147 4.77 7.31 4.32
CA ASP A 147 5.04 6.32 3.28
C ASP A 147 4.45 4.96 3.65
N LEU A 148 4.69 4.50 4.88
CA LEU A 148 4.11 3.26 5.42
C LEU A 148 2.58 3.26 5.34
N ARG A 149 1.94 4.39 5.65
CA ARG A 149 0.48 4.54 5.54
C ARG A 149 0.00 4.51 4.09
N THR A 150 0.69 5.17 3.17
CA THR A 150 0.37 5.16 1.74
C THR A 150 0.48 3.74 1.17
N ASP A 151 1.50 2.99 1.58
CA ASP A 151 1.64 1.57 1.25
C ASP A 151 0.46 0.76 1.81
N ALA A 152 0.10 0.96 3.08
CA ALA A 152 -1.03 0.26 3.70
C ALA A 152 -2.34 0.51 2.94
N VAL A 153 -2.64 1.76 2.59
CA VAL A 153 -3.81 2.13 1.77
C VAL A 153 -3.82 1.35 0.45
N THR A 154 -2.68 1.33 -0.25
CA THR A 154 -2.56 0.59 -1.51
C THR A 154 -2.83 -0.90 -1.34
N GLN A 155 -2.35 -1.50 -0.24
CA GLN A 155 -2.60 -2.91 0.06
C GLN A 155 -4.06 -3.19 0.43
N ILE A 156 -4.72 -2.31 1.19
CA ILE A 156 -6.16 -2.40 1.50
C ILE A 156 -6.96 -2.38 0.21
N LEU A 157 -6.74 -1.38 -0.65
CA LEU A 157 -7.46 -1.24 -1.92
C LEU A 157 -7.29 -2.46 -2.83
N ARG A 158 -6.07 -3.02 -2.89
CA ARG A 158 -5.79 -4.26 -3.64
C ARG A 158 -6.49 -5.49 -3.07
N ARG A 159 -6.67 -5.57 -1.74
CA ARG A 159 -7.45 -6.66 -1.13
C ARG A 159 -8.94 -6.47 -1.42
N LEU A 160 -9.44 -5.24 -1.35
CA LEU A 160 -10.83 -4.89 -1.70
C LEU A 160 -11.17 -5.19 -3.16
N SER A 161 -10.26 -4.94 -4.10
CA SER A 161 -10.52 -5.23 -5.52
C SER A 161 -10.63 -6.72 -5.82
N ARG A 162 -10.10 -7.57 -4.93
CA ARG A 162 -10.19 -9.04 -5.00
C ARG A 162 -11.28 -9.61 -4.09
N ALA A 163 -11.96 -8.76 -3.32
CA ALA A 163 -12.99 -9.15 -2.37
C ALA A 163 -14.17 -9.79 -3.12
N LYS A 164 -14.76 -10.84 -2.58
CA LYS A 164 -15.92 -11.51 -3.18
C LYS A 164 -16.91 -11.86 -2.08
N PRO A 165 -18.22 -11.86 -2.36
CA PRO A 165 -19.18 -12.37 -1.39
C PRO A 165 -18.82 -13.81 -1.01
N PRO A 166 -19.01 -14.21 0.25
CA PRO A 166 -18.80 -15.59 0.66
C PRO A 166 -19.73 -16.51 -0.15
N GLN A 167 -19.20 -17.68 -0.53
CA GLN A 167 -19.94 -18.69 -1.29
C GLN A 167 -20.99 -19.39 -0.43
#